data_AF-A0A937WTJ1-F1
#
_entry.id   AF-A0A937WTJ1-F1
#
_cell.length_a   1.000
_cell.length_b   1.000
_cell.length_c   1.000
_cell.angle_alpha   90.00
_cell.angle_beta   90.00
_cell.angle_gamma   90.00
#
_symmetry.space_group_name_H-M   'P 1'
#
loop_
_entity.id
_entity.type
_entity.pdbx_description
1 polymer ?
#
loop_
_entity_poly.entity_id
_entity_poly.type
_entity_poly.pdbx_seq_one_letter_code
_entity_poly.pdbx_strand_id
1 'polypeptide(L)' 'MKAIIMAGGRGTRLGLLTHDNVNKHMLPVYDRPMIEYVIQTLVKGGLTDIRVSLN' A
#
# COMPACT_ATOMS: atom_id res chain seq x y z
N MET A 1 -14.72 -11.64 -7.53
CA MET A 1 -13.99 -10.60 -8.28
C MET A 1 -12.56 -10.54 -7.76
N LYS A 2 -11.59 -10.09 -8.58
CA LYS A 2 -10.17 -9.98 -8.21
C LYS A 2 -9.76 -8.51 -8.19
N ALA A 3 -8.89 -8.14 -7.26
CA ALA A 3 -8.32 -6.80 -7.18
C ALA A 3 -6.79 -6.84 -7.24
N ILE A 4 -6.20 -5.79 -7.79
CA ILE A 4 -4.75 -5.57 -7.79
C ILE A 4 -4.43 -4.20 -7.22
N ILE A 5 -3.59 -4.14 -6.20
CA ILE A 5 -3.05 -2.92 -5.61
C ILE A 5 -1.69 -2.67 -6.26
N MET A 6 -1.55 -1.52 -6.93
CA MET A 6 -0.29 -1.11 -7.55
C MET A 6 0.60 -0.46 -6.49
N ALA A 7 1.36 -1.27 -5.75
CA ALA A 7 2.19 -0.85 -4.64
C ALA A 7 3.62 -0.43 -5.04
N GLY A 8 3.74 0.12 -6.25
CA GLY A 8 5.03 0.34 -6.88
C GLY A 8 5.63 1.75 -6.77
N GLY A 9 6.91 1.87 -7.13
CA GLY A 9 7.68 3.09 -7.32
C GLY A 9 8.79 3.30 -6.27
N ARG A 10 9.84 4.03 -6.65
CA ARG A 10 11.07 4.24 -5.86
C ARG A 10 10.96 5.21 -4.66
N GLY A 11 9.75 5.62 -4.27
CA GLY A 11 9.56 6.54 -3.13
C GLY A 11 10.12 7.97 -3.28
N THR A 12 10.75 8.34 -4.40
CA THR A 12 11.58 9.57 -4.53
C THR A 12 10.90 10.89 -4.15
N ARG A 13 9.58 11.03 -4.34
CA ARG A 13 8.82 12.23 -3.93
C ARG A 13 8.69 12.38 -2.41
N LEU A 14 8.77 11.28 -1.67
CA LEU A 14 8.74 11.24 -0.21
C LEU A 14 10.12 10.89 0.35
N GLY A 15 11.20 11.26 -0.36
CA GLY A 15 12.55 10.76 -0.11
C GLY A 15 13.04 10.81 1.34
N LEU A 16 12.67 11.84 2.12
CA LEU A 16 13.01 11.93 3.55
C LEU A 16 12.34 10.83 4.39
N LEU A 17 11.11 10.45 4.03
CA LEU A 17 10.32 9.42 4.72
C LEU A 17 10.64 8.02 4.20
N THR A 18 11.21 7.91 3.00
CA THR A 18 11.54 6.62 2.35
C THR A 18 13.04 6.41 2.20
N HIS A 19 13.87 7.13 2.96
CA HIS A 19 15.33 7.17 2.82
C HIS A 19 15.97 5.78 3.01
N ASP A 20 15.42 4.95 3.90
CA ASP A 20 15.94 3.61 4.21
C ASP A 20 15.28 2.51 3.36
N ASN A 21 14.95 2.81 2.09
CA ASN A 21 14.20 1.93 1.19
C ASN A 21 12.84 1.46 1.74
N VAL A 22 12.27 2.22 2.69
CA VAL A 22 10.92 1.94 3.19
C VAL A 22 9.94 2.17 2.04
N ASN A 23 9.18 1.12 1.69
CA ASN A 23 8.12 1.26 0.69
C ASN A 23 7.10 2.30 1.19
N LYS A 24 6.81 3.32 0.36
CA LYS A 24 5.89 4.41 0.70
C LYS A 24 4.49 3.92 1.13
N HIS A 25 4.07 2.74 0.68
CA HIS A 25 2.79 2.12 1.03
C HIS A 25 2.78 1.51 2.45
N MET A 26 3.95 1.31 3.05
CA MET A 26 4.12 0.88 4.44
C MET A 26 4.25 2.05 5.41
N LEU A 27 4.31 3.29 4.93
CA LEU A 27 4.37 4.46 5.81
C LEU A 27 3.14 4.50 6.72
N PRO A 28 3.31 4.87 8.00
CA PRO A 28 2.20 4.94 8.93
C PRO A 28 1.27 6.09 8.55
N VAL A 29 -0.02 5.80 8.55
CA VAL A 29 -1.11 6.76 8.53
C VAL A 29 -1.89 6.49 9.80
N TYR A 30 -1.82 7.42 10.76
CA TYR A 30 -2.26 7.19 12.14
C TYR A 30 -1.59 5.95 12.77
N ASP A 31 -2.37 4.96 13.19
CA ASP A 31 -1.96 3.75 13.89
C ASP A 31 -1.63 2.59 12.94
N ARG A 32 -1.76 2.76 11.62
CA ARG A 32 -1.67 1.66 10.65
C ARG A 32 -0.88 2.02 9.39
N PRO A 33 -0.25 1.04 8.72
CA PRO A 33 0.33 1.26 7.40
C PRO A 33 -0.70 1.76 6.38
N MET A 34 -0.30 2.67 5.49
CA MET A 34 -1.15 3.22 4.43
C MET A 34 -1.89 2.13 3.61
N ILE A 35 -1.21 1.03 3.29
CA ILE A 35 -1.79 -0.07 2.49
C ILE A 35 -2.96 -0.77 3.18
N GLU A 36 -3.04 -0.78 4.52
CA GLU A 36 -4.13 -1.42 5.24
C GLU A 36 -5.48 -0.76 4.96
N TYR A 37 -5.52 0.56 4.86
CA TYR A 37 -6.75 1.29 4.53
C TYR A 37 -7.30 0.90 3.15
N VAL A 38 -6.40 0.66 2.19
CA VAL A 38 -6.77 0.19 0.85
C VAL A 38 -7.32 -1.24 0.92
N ILE A 39 -6.63 -2.14 1.61
CA ILE A 39 -7.06 -3.53 1.76
C ILE A 39 -8.43 -3.60 2.47
N GLN A 40 -8.63 -2.85 3.56
CA GLN A 40 -9.91 -2.80 4.26
C GLN A 40 -11.04 -2.28 3.39
N THR A 41 -10.77 -1.30 2.52
CA THR A 41 -11.76 -0.81 1.57
C THR A 41 -12.20 -1.92 0.61
N LEU A 42 -11.24 -2.69 0.08
CA LEU A 42 -11.54 -3.82 -0.81
C LEU A 42 -12.30 -4.95 -0.08
N VAL A 43 -11.87 -5.29 1.13
CA VAL A 43 -12.54 -6.32 1.97
C VAL A 43 -13.96 -5.90 2.32
N LYS A 44 -14.19 -4.64 2.71
CA LYS A 44 -15.53 -4.08 2.95
C LYS A 44 -16.42 -4.14 1.70
N GLY A 45 -15.82 -4.05 0.51
CA GLY A 45 -16.48 -4.26 -0.77
C GLY A 45 -16.72 -5.73 -1.15
N GLY A 46 -16.41 -6.69 -0.26
CA GLY A 46 -16.62 -8.11 -0.49
C GLY A 46 -15.54 -8.79 -1.34
N LEU A 47 -14.37 -8.15 -1.53
CA LEU A 47 -13.26 -8.73 -2.29
C LEU A 47 -12.38 -9.61 -1.40
N THR A 48 -12.13 -10.84 -1.85
CA THR A 48 -11.32 -11.84 -1.14
C THR A 48 -10.06 -12.23 -1.90
N ASP A 49 -10.02 -12.06 -3.23
CA ASP A 49 -8.82 -12.27 -4.05
C ASP A 49 -8.17 -10.91 -4.35
N ILE A 50 -7.19 -10.54 -3.52
CA ILE A 50 -6.46 -9.27 -3.58
C ILE A 50 -4.98 -9.59 -3.82
N ARG A 51 -4.41 -9.02 -4.88
CA ARG A 51 -2.97 -9.10 -5.19
C ARG A 51 -2.32 -7.74 -5.02
N VAL A 52 -1.05 -7.73 -4.64
CA VAL A 52 -0.23 -6.51 -4.54
C VAL A 52 0.92 -6.63 -5.53
N SER A 53 1.04 -5.64 -6.41
CA SER A 53 2.15 -5.54 -7.37
C SER A 53 3.23 -4.63 -6.80
N LEU A 54 4.44 -5.16 -6.71
CA LEU A 54 5.66 -4.44 -6.33
C LEU A 54 6.58 -4.33 -7.55
N ASN A 55 7.63 -3.52 -7.43
CA ASN A 55 8.59 -3.23 -8.50
C ASN A 55 10.03 -3.51 -8.05
#